data_AF-A0A4R8T1F4-F1
#
_entry.id   AF-A0A4R8T1F4-F1
#
_cell.length_a   1.000
_cell.length_b   1.000
_cell.length_c   1.000
_cell.angle_alpha   90.00
_cell.angle_beta   90.00
_cell.angle_gamma   90.00
#
_symmetry.space_group_name_H-M   'P 1'
#
loop_
_entity.id
_entity.type
_entity.pdbx_description
1 polymer ?
#
loop_
_entity_poly.entity_id
_entity_poly.type
_entity_poly.pdbx_seq_one_letter_code
_entity_poly.pdbx_strand_id
1 'polypeptide(L)'
;MRRRIWWQIFMLDIKFSMISGLSQSLLPRPCDCKLPKNLDDADLHTGATERYKDRDGPTEMIMPLVVHQIGYCMQQQPDIEALMLYNELSTLSSGRKSKVQSAQIGSFVKTLQDRLNNAIQKHSDAAAGPVHELAALVKNLILQKIKETTCPPQEQPEWGTEILTPKDNLFKWAVTSTEQNIIAYKSNKHPGFLWFIKLLFQYDVLIYMVGQLSQRTTGSLVERGWQQLPSVYEYHPEFFDPSQDYHIALAKFVVKAWR
;
A
#
# COMPACT_ATOMS: atom_id res chain seq x y z
N MET A 1 5.19 12.22 -22.32
CA MET A 1 5.88 12.77 -21.13
C MET A 1 4.98 13.48 -20.12
N ARG A 2 4.33 14.62 -20.43
CA ARG A 2 3.55 15.40 -19.42
C ARG A 2 2.59 14.56 -18.55
N ARG A 3 1.82 13.64 -19.15
CA ARG A 3 0.92 12.73 -18.41
C ARG A 3 1.67 11.85 -17.41
N ARG A 4 2.81 11.27 -17.81
CA ARG A 4 3.62 10.41 -16.91
C ARG A 4 4.09 11.19 -15.69
N ILE A 5 4.60 12.40 -15.89
CA ILE A 5 5.08 13.28 -14.82
C ILE A 5 3.93 13.70 -13.91
N TRP A 6 2.80 14.12 -14.47
CA TRP A 6 1.62 14.50 -13.69
C TRP A 6 1.15 13.39 -12.76
N TRP A 7 1.00 12.17 -13.29
CA TRP A 7 0.54 11.04 -12.50
C TRP A 7 1.58 10.60 -11.45
N GLN A 8 2.87 10.75 -11.73
CA GLN A 8 3.91 10.51 -10.72
C GLN A 8 3.82 11.53 -9.57
N ILE A 9 3.65 12.82 -9.87
CA ILE A 9 3.46 13.87 -8.85
C ILE A 9 2.21 13.58 -8.03
N PHE A 10 1.11 13.24 -8.69
CA PHE A 10 -0.15 12.91 -8.03
C PHE A 10 -0.01 11.73 -7.07
N MET A 11 0.67 10.65 -7.48
CA MET A 11 0.90 9.49 -6.61
C MET A 11 1.83 9.80 -5.44
N LEU A 12 2.84 10.67 -5.65
CA LEU A 12 3.71 11.12 -4.58
C LEU A 12 2.94 11.97 -3.55
N ASP A 13 2.09 12.89 -4.00
CA ASP A 13 1.24 13.70 -3.11
C ASP A 13 0.33 12.80 -2.25
N ILE A 14 -0.35 11.83 -2.86
CA ILE A 14 -1.12 10.80 -2.14
C ILE A 14 -0.26 10.07 -1.11
N LYS A 15 0.94 9.63 -1.49
CA LYS A 15 1.80 8.86 -0.59
C LYS A 15 2.28 9.70 0.59
N PHE A 16 2.68 10.95 0.37
CA PHE A 16 3.17 11.82 1.43
C PHE A 16 2.06 12.33 2.32
N SER A 17 0.85 12.57 1.79
CA SER A 17 -0.31 12.91 2.61
C SER A 17 -0.64 11.77 3.58
N MET A 18 -0.61 10.52 3.11
CA MET A 18 -0.79 9.33 3.94
C MET A 18 0.28 9.20 5.05
N ILE A 19 1.55 9.53 4.76
CA ILE A 19 2.62 9.46 5.76
C ILE A 19 2.48 10.59 6.79
N SER A 20 2.21 11.82 6.35
CA SER A 20 2.15 12.98 7.25
C SER A 20 0.84 13.06 8.06
N GLY A 21 -0.15 12.21 7.74
CA GLY A 21 -1.51 12.32 8.29
C GLY A 21 -2.23 13.59 7.84
N LEU A 22 -1.73 14.26 6.80
CA LEU A 22 -2.36 15.45 6.22
C LEU A 22 -3.29 15.01 5.09
N SER A 23 -4.31 15.81 4.81
CA SER A 23 -5.12 15.58 3.62
C SER A 23 -4.27 15.72 2.35
N GLN A 24 -4.59 14.92 1.33
CA GLN A 24 -4.07 15.10 -0.02
C GLN A 24 -4.16 16.57 -0.42
N SER A 25 -3.16 17.09 -1.12
CA SER A 25 -3.24 18.45 -1.63
C SER A 25 -4.49 18.56 -2.50
N LEU A 26 -5.18 19.71 -2.44
CA LEU A 26 -6.30 20.03 -3.33
C LEU A 26 -5.79 20.28 -4.77
N LEU A 27 -4.99 19.35 -5.31
CA LEU A 27 -4.59 19.31 -6.71
C LEU A 27 -5.87 19.48 -7.55
N PRO A 28 -5.87 20.32 -8.60
CA PRO A 28 -7.10 20.76 -9.27
C PRO A 28 -8.05 19.60 -9.56
N ARG A 29 -9.21 19.60 -8.91
CA ARG A 29 -10.35 18.71 -9.18
C ARG A 29 -11.39 19.59 -9.87
N PRO A 30 -11.43 19.64 -11.22
CA PRO A 30 -11.14 18.54 -12.14
C PRO A 30 -9.78 18.65 -12.84
N CYS A 31 -9.06 17.53 -12.93
CA CYS A 31 -7.93 17.37 -13.83
C CYS A 31 -8.35 16.46 -14.99
N ASP A 32 -8.35 16.98 -16.21
CA ASP A 32 -8.67 16.26 -17.44
C ASP A 32 -7.50 15.37 -17.94
N CYS A 33 -6.44 15.24 -17.12
CA CYS A 33 -5.27 14.46 -17.44
C CYS A 33 -5.60 12.98 -17.53
N LYS A 34 -5.70 12.49 -18.77
CA LYS A 34 -5.86 11.06 -19.06
C LYS A 34 -4.67 10.27 -18.51
N LEU A 35 -4.89 8.98 -18.24
CA LEU A 35 -3.82 8.05 -17.89
C LEU A 35 -2.71 8.04 -18.97
N PRO A 36 -1.45 7.75 -18.57
CA PRO A 36 -0.36 7.59 -19.53
C PRO A 36 -0.63 6.44 -20.50
N LYS A 37 -0.02 6.54 -21.68
CA LYS A 37 -0.11 5.51 -22.72
C LYS A 37 0.90 4.39 -22.48
N ASN A 38 0.58 3.18 -22.93
CA ASN A 38 1.47 2.02 -22.97
C ASN A 38 2.48 2.16 -24.12
N LEU A 39 3.63 2.76 -23.85
CA LEU A 39 4.67 3.09 -24.84
C LEU A 39 6.03 2.98 -24.16
N ASP A 40 7.06 2.49 -24.85
CA ASP A 40 8.42 2.54 -24.34
C ASP A 40 9.00 3.95 -24.47
N ASP A 41 10.14 4.21 -23.82
CA ASP A 41 10.83 5.50 -23.97
C ASP A 41 11.39 5.71 -25.37
N ALA A 42 11.84 4.63 -26.02
CA ALA A 42 12.30 4.65 -27.41
C ALA A 42 11.22 5.07 -28.41
N ASP A 43 9.93 4.88 -28.06
CA ASP A 43 8.81 5.32 -28.90
C ASP A 43 8.60 6.83 -28.84
N LEU A 44 9.15 7.53 -27.83
CA LEU A 44 8.92 8.96 -27.62
C LEU A 44 10.06 9.79 -28.20
N HIS A 45 9.88 10.31 -29.41
CA HIS A 45 10.89 11.13 -30.10
C HIS A 45 10.36 12.50 -30.54
N THR A 46 11.25 13.50 -30.61
CA THR A 46 10.88 14.89 -30.91
C THR A 46 10.43 15.10 -32.36
N GLY A 47 10.80 14.18 -33.26
CA GLY A 47 10.40 14.21 -34.68
C GLY A 47 9.05 13.53 -34.99
N ALA A 48 8.28 13.10 -34.00
CA ALA A 48 7.00 12.44 -34.25
C ALA A 48 5.99 13.43 -34.88
N THR A 49 5.54 13.13 -36.09
CA THR A 49 4.53 13.90 -36.82
C THR A 49 3.11 13.43 -36.51
N GLU A 50 2.96 12.18 -36.10
CA GLU A 50 1.68 11.58 -35.72
C GLU A 50 1.48 11.53 -34.20
N ARG A 51 0.21 11.40 -33.80
CA ARG A 51 -0.14 11.24 -32.38
C ARG A 51 0.21 9.84 -31.91
N TYR A 52 0.98 9.75 -30.83
CA TYR A 52 1.30 8.50 -30.16
C TYR A 52 0.06 7.63 -29.85
N LYS A 53 0.09 6.38 -30.30
CA LYS A 53 -0.95 5.36 -30.03
C LYS A 53 -0.50 4.47 -28.87
N ASP A 54 -1.44 3.75 -28.26
CA ASP A 54 -1.06 2.75 -27.25
C ASP A 54 -0.53 1.51 -27.97
N ARG A 55 0.51 0.89 -27.42
CA ARG A 55 0.98 -0.42 -27.88
C ARG A 55 0.15 -1.51 -27.25
N ASP A 56 -0.09 -2.55 -28.03
CA ASP A 56 -0.61 -3.82 -27.52
C ASP A 56 0.55 -4.64 -26.94
N GLY A 57 0.29 -5.34 -25.83
CA GLY A 57 1.28 -6.21 -25.19
C GLY A 57 2.25 -5.51 -24.22
N PRO A 58 3.32 -6.23 -23.81
CA PRO A 58 4.23 -5.80 -22.77
C PRO A 58 5.13 -4.63 -23.19
N THR A 59 5.32 -3.69 -22.27
CA THR A 59 6.25 -2.55 -22.39
C THR A 59 6.86 -2.23 -21.02
N GLU A 60 7.89 -1.40 -20.99
CA GLU A 60 8.53 -0.91 -19.75
C GLU A 60 7.55 -0.10 -18.86
N MET A 61 6.40 0.31 -19.40
CA MET A 61 5.39 1.10 -18.69
C MET A 61 4.49 0.29 -17.75
N ILE A 62 4.61 -1.03 -17.68
CA ILE A 62 3.68 -1.85 -16.90
C ILE A 62 3.57 -1.42 -15.43
N MET A 63 4.70 -1.11 -14.79
CA MET A 63 4.74 -0.66 -13.40
C MET A 63 3.98 0.66 -13.19
N PRO A 64 4.33 1.78 -13.85
CA PRO A 64 3.58 3.02 -13.70
C PRO A 64 2.12 2.86 -14.13
N LEU A 65 1.80 2.05 -15.15
CA LEU A 65 0.41 1.81 -15.53
C LEU A 65 -0.40 1.19 -14.40
N VAL A 66 0.11 0.15 -13.73
CA VAL A 66 -0.51 -0.48 -12.55
C VAL A 66 -0.70 0.53 -11.43
N VAL A 67 0.35 1.29 -11.08
CA VAL A 67 0.31 2.26 -9.99
C VAL A 67 -0.68 3.39 -10.25
N HIS A 68 -0.72 3.92 -11.47
CA HIS A 68 -1.63 5.02 -11.81
C HIS A 68 -3.10 4.60 -11.87
N GLN A 69 -3.42 3.31 -12.05
CA GLN A 69 -4.81 2.85 -11.90
C GLN A 69 -5.32 3.06 -10.47
N ILE A 70 -4.46 2.92 -9.46
CA ILE A 70 -4.81 3.13 -8.05
C ILE A 70 -5.17 4.60 -7.85
N GLY A 71 -4.27 5.50 -8.26
CA GLY A 71 -4.50 6.94 -8.18
C GLY A 71 -5.77 7.35 -8.92
N TYR A 72 -6.00 6.80 -10.11
CA TYR A 72 -7.22 7.06 -10.86
C TYR A 72 -8.48 6.66 -10.08
N CYS A 73 -8.52 5.45 -9.51
CA CYS A 73 -9.66 5.02 -8.69
C CYS A 73 -9.87 5.91 -7.46
N MET A 74 -8.79 6.28 -6.76
CA MET A 74 -8.86 7.17 -5.59
C MET A 74 -9.38 8.56 -5.97
N GLN A 75 -8.96 9.09 -7.12
CA GLN A 75 -9.46 10.37 -7.63
C GLN A 75 -10.97 10.35 -7.91
N GLN A 76 -11.53 9.22 -8.35
CA GLN A 76 -12.97 9.08 -8.59
C GLN A 76 -13.80 8.95 -7.31
N GLN A 77 -13.16 8.65 -6.17
CA GLN A 77 -13.81 8.38 -4.88
C GLN A 77 -13.00 9.05 -3.76
N PRO A 78 -13.06 10.39 -3.63
CA PRO A 78 -12.14 11.15 -2.79
C PRO A 78 -12.21 10.81 -1.30
N ASP A 79 -13.36 10.36 -0.80
CA ASP A 79 -13.55 10.00 0.60
C ASP A 79 -13.20 8.54 0.91
N ILE A 80 -12.78 7.76 -0.10
CA ILE A 80 -12.60 6.31 0.05
C ILE A 80 -11.52 5.96 1.07
N GLU A 81 -10.46 6.76 1.15
CA GLU A 81 -9.33 6.53 2.06
C GLU A 81 -9.79 6.57 3.52
N ALA A 82 -10.51 7.63 3.90
CA ALA A 82 -11.10 7.77 5.22
C ALA A 82 -12.11 6.65 5.53
N LEU A 83 -12.91 6.25 4.53
CA LEU A 83 -13.87 5.15 4.67
C LEU A 83 -13.21 3.78 4.86
N MET A 84 -12.07 3.54 4.20
CA MET A 84 -11.30 2.31 4.36
C MET A 84 -10.68 2.22 5.75
N LEU A 85 -10.01 3.29 6.19
CA LEU A 85 -9.37 3.37 7.51
C LEU A 85 -10.36 3.39 8.68
N TYR A 86 -11.65 3.54 8.42
CA TYR A 86 -12.70 3.52 9.44
C TYR A 86 -12.65 2.26 10.34
N ASN A 87 -12.37 1.08 9.77
CA ASN A 87 -12.29 -0.16 10.58
C ASN A 87 -11.13 -0.12 11.59
N GLU A 88 -10.03 0.52 11.23
CA GLU A 88 -8.82 0.64 12.05
C GLU A 88 -8.93 1.77 13.08
N LEU A 89 -9.56 2.90 12.68
CA LEU A 89 -9.64 4.11 13.50
C LEU A 89 -10.90 4.18 14.38
N SER A 90 -11.87 3.27 14.22
CA SER A 90 -13.10 3.22 15.02
C SER A 90 -12.89 2.84 16.49
N THR A 91 -11.63 2.77 16.95
CA THR A 91 -11.28 2.94 18.37
C THR A 91 -11.91 4.18 19.03
N LEU A 92 -12.34 5.19 18.24
CA LEU A 92 -12.95 6.44 18.72
C LEU A 92 -14.47 6.55 18.56
N SER A 93 -15.15 5.65 17.84
CA SER A 93 -16.62 5.68 17.74
C SER A 93 -17.22 4.28 17.57
N SER A 94 -18.22 3.96 18.39
CA SER A 94 -18.93 2.68 18.41
C SER A 94 -19.86 2.46 17.20
N GLY A 95 -19.61 3.12 16.08
CA GLY A 95 -20.52 3.14 14.94
C GLY A 95 -20.26 1.98 13.97
N ARG A 96 -21.26 1.11 13.76
CA ARG A 96 -21.30 0.22 12.60
C ARG A 96 -21.25 1.07 11.32
N LYS A 97 -20.44 0.67 10.32
CA LYS A 97 -20.51 1.28 8.98
C LYS A 97 -21.94 1.22 8.45
N SER A 98 -22.40 2.30 7.81
CA SER A 98 -23.72 2.28 7.17
C SER A 98 -23.70 1.34 5.97
N LYS A 99 -24.86 0.79 5.58
CA LYS A 99 -24.97 -0.06 4.36
C LYS A 99 -24.43 0.66 3.12
N VAL A 100 -24.61 1.98 3.06
CA VAL A 100 -24.13 2.83 1.96
C VAL A 100 -22.60 2.88 1.93
N GLN A 101 -21.96 3.09 3.09
CA GLN A 101 -20.50 3.11 3.20
C GLN A 101 -19.89 1.75 2.82
N SER A 102 -20.48 0.64 3.29
CA SER A 102 -20.03 -0.71 2.91
C SER A 102 -20.17 -0.98 1.41
N ALA A 103 -21.28 -0.53 0.80
CA ALA A 103 -21.49 -0.67 -0.64
C ALA A 103 -20.49 0.17 -1.45
N GLN A 104 -20.16 1.38 -0.99
CA GLN A 104 -19.16 2.25 -1.63
C GLN A 104 -17.75 1.65 -1.55
N ILE A 105 -17.37 1.06 -0.42
CA ILE A 105 -16.12 0.32 -0.30
C ILE A 105 -16.12 -0.87 -1.27
N GLY A 106 -17.18 -1.67 -1.28
CA GLY A 106 -17.29 -2.82 -2.17
C GLY A 106 -17.18 -2.46 -3.65
N SER A 107 -17.82 -1.37 -4.08
CA SER A 107 -17.76 -0.91 -5.47
C SER A 107 -16.37 -0.39 -5.85
N PHE A 108 -15.69 0.33 -4.94
CA PHE A 108 -14.31 0.75 -5.14
C PHE A 108 -13.37 -0.44 -5.27
N VAL A 109 -13.43 -1.40 -4.35
CA VAL A 109 -12.56 -2.59 -4.34
C VAL A 109 -12.72 -3.37 -5.64
N LYS A 110 -13.97 -3.61 -6.06
CA LYS A 110 -14.27 -4.28 -7.33
C LYS A 110 -13.69 -3.52 -8.53
N THR A 111 -13.95 -2.21 -8.59
CA THR A 111 -13.47 -1.36 -9.70
C THR A 111 -11.95 -1.37 -9.80
N LEU A 112 -11.26 -1.24 -8.67
CA LEU A 112 -9.81 -1.28 -8.62
C LEU A 112 -9.28 -2.65 -9.06
N GLN A 113 -9.84 -3.74 -8.53
CA GLN A 113 -9.45 -5.10 -8.90
C GLN A 113 -9.61 -5.35 -10.40
N ASP A 114 -10.75 -4.96 -10.98
CA ASP A 114 -11.02 -5.14 -12.41
C ASP A 114 -10.01 -4.36 -13.27
N ARG A 115 -9.71 -3.11 -12.89
CA ARG A 115 -8.74 -2.27 -13.63
C ARG A 115 -7.31 -2.79 -13.53
N LEU A 116 -6.87 -3.21 -12.35
CA LEU A 116 -5.52 -3.76 -12.18
C LEU A 116 -5.38 -5.11 -12.90
N ASN A 117 -6.40 -5.97 -12.84
CA ASN A 117 -6.41 -7.23 -13.59
C ASN A 117 -6.38 -6.97 -15.10
N ASN A 118 -7.15 -6.00 -15.60
CA ASN A 118 -7.14 -5.64 -17.01
C ASN A 118 -5.78 -5.09 -17.46
N ALA A 119 -5.12 -4.27 -16.64
CA ALA A 119 -3.80 -3.74 -16.93
C ALA A 119 -2.75 -4.86 -17.04
N ILE A 120 -2.73 -5.80 -16.09
CA ILE A 120 -1.83 -6.96 -16.15
C ILE A 120 -2.16 -7.85 -17.36
N GLN A 121 -3.43 -8.16 -17.60
CA GLN A 121 -3.84 -9.03 -18.71
C GLN A 121 -3.45 -8.47 -20.08
N LYS A 122 -3.56 -7.15 -20.27
CA LYS A 122 -3.29 -6.51 -21.57
C LYS A 122 -1.82 -6.17 -21.80
N HIS A 123 -1.09 -5.82 -20.74
CA HIS A 123 0.20 -5.14 -20.85
C HIS A 123 1.33 -5.86 -20.10
N SER A 124 1.09 -7.06 -19.59
CA SER A 124 2.11 -7.82 -18.86
C SER A 124 2.36 -9.20 -19.47
N ASP A 125 3.62 -9.57 -19.51
CA ASP A 125 4.08 -10.93 -19.82
C ASP A 125 5.24 -11.26 -18.88
N ALA A 126 5.17 -12.40 -18.18
CA ALA A 126 6.25 -12.82 -17.29
C ALA A 126 7.56 -13.09 -18.04
N ALA A 127 7.48 -13.49 -19.32
CA ALA A 127 8.66 -13.68 -20.17
C ALA A 127 9.31 -12.36 -20.61
N ALA A 128 8.61 -11.23 -20.50
CA ALA A 128 9.12 -9.91 -20.88
C ALA A 128 10.05 -9.27 -19.82
N GLY A 129 10.25 -9.93 -18.67
CA GLY A 129 11.32 -9.61 -17.73
C GLY A 129 10.85 -9.22 -16.32
N PRO A 130 11.80 -8.92 -15.42
CA PRO A 130 11.53 -8.80 -13.97
C PRO A 130 10.55 -7.68 -13.59
N VAL A 131 10.43 -6.63 -14.40
CA VAL A 131 9.49 -5.51 -14.15
C VAL A 131 8.02 -5.95 -14.27
N HIS A 132 7.75 -6.94 -15.12
CA HIS A 132 6.42 -7.51 -15.30
C HIS A 132 6.05 -8.44 -14.13
N GLU A 133 7.00 -9.26 -13.67
CA GLU A 133 6.82 -10.05 -12.43
C GLU A 133 6.56 -9.13 -11.23
N LEU A 134 7.32 -8.04 -11.12
CA LEU A 134 7.14 -7.04 -10.08
C LEU A 134 5.76 -6.38 -10.16
N ALA A 135 5.26 -6.03 -11.35
CA ALA A 135 3.94 -5.43 -11.49
C ALA A 135 2.82 -6.37 -11.04
N ALA A 136 2.94 -7.66 -11.34
CA ALA A 136 2.02 -8.67 -10.84
C ALA A 136 2.08 -8.81 -9.30
N LEU A 137 3.29 -8.81 -8.73
CA LEU A 137 3.50 -8.81 -7.29
C LEU A 137 2.84 -7.58 -6.63
N VAL A 138 3.13 -6.37 -7.13
CA VAL A 138 2.59 -5.10 -6.60
C VAL A 138 1.07 -5.07 -6.67
N LYS A 139 0.46 -5.52 -7.78
CA LYS A 139 -0.99 -5.67 -7.87
C LYS A 139 -1.53 -6.53 -6.72
N ASN A 140 -0.95 -7.72 -6.52
CA ASN A 140 -1.44 -8.66 -5.52
C ASN A 140 -1.29 -8.11 -4.11
N LEU A 141 -0.16 -7.45 -3.81
CA LEU A 141 0.09 -6.80 -2.52
C LEU A 141 -0.95 -5.71 -2.21
N ILE A 142 -1.26 -4.85 -3.18
CA ILE A 142 -2.26 -3.79 -2.99
C ILE A 142 -3.65 -4.38 -2.75
N LEU A 143 -4.06 -5.36 -3.56
CA LEU A 143 -5.38 -5.99 -3.40
C LEU A 143 -5.50 -6.72 -2.06
N GLN A 144 -4.44 -7.39 -1.62
CA GLN A 144 -4.40 -8.04 -0.31
C GLN A 144 -4.49 -7.01 0.82
N LYS A 145 -3.74 -5.92 0.75
CA LYS A 145 -3.76 -4.85 1.75
C LYS A 145 -5.13 -4.16 1.85
N ILE A 146 -5.79 -3.93 0.72
CA ILE A 146 -7.14 -3.37 0.68
C ILE A 146 -8.15 -4.38 1.27
N LYS A 147 -8.02 -5.67 0.93
CA LYS A 147 -8.87 -6.72 1.50
C LYS A 147 -8.74 -6.77 3.02
N GLU A 148 -7.52 -6.78 3.57
CA GLU A 148 -7.30 -6.78 5.02
C GLU A 148 -7.91 -5.54 5.69
N THR A 149 -7.64 -4.35 5.15
CA THR A 149 -8.16 -3.07 5.72
C THR A 149 -9.69 -2.99 5.68
N THR A 150 -10.32 -3.57 4.66
CA THR A 150 -11.78 -3.48 4.46
C THR A 150 -12.55 -4.63 5.09
N CYS A 151 -11.89 -5.73 5.44
CA CYS A 151 -12.50 -6.89 6.08
C CYS A 151 -13.08 -6.51 7.45
N PRO A 152 -14.38 -6.74 7.69
CA PRO A 152 -14.96 -6.56 9.01
C PRO A 152 -14.25 -7.44 10.05
N PRO A 153 -13.98 -6.92 11.27
CA PRO A 153 -13.35 -7.71 12.33
C PRO A 153 -14.05 -9.05 12.60
N GLN A 154 -15.37 -9.10 12.49
CA GLN A 154 -16.21 -10.28 12.73
C GLN A 154 -15.98 -11.43 11.73
N GLU A 155 -15.42 -11.11 10.56
CA GLU A 155 -15.13 -12.08 9.51
C GLU A 155 -13.68 -12.59 9.58
N GLN A 156 -12.89 -12.09 10.54
CA GLN A 156 -11.50 -12.47 10.69
C GLN A 156 -11.35 -13.75 11.53
N PRO A 157 -10.37 -14.63 11.21
CA PRO A 157 -10.16 -15.88 11.94
C PRO A 157 -9.94 -15.69 13.45
N GLU A 158 -9.27 -14.60 13.83
CA GLU A 158 -8.95 -14.27 15.22
C GLU A 158 -10.13 -13.66 16.00
N TRP A 159 -11.30 -13.45 15.37
CA TRP A 159 -12.48 -12.90 16.03
C TRP A 159 -12.99 -13.79 17.16
N GLY A 160 -13.26 -13.17 18.32
CA GLY A 160 -13.76 -13.89 19.50
C GLY A 160 -12.70 -14.70 20.25
N THR A 161 -11.45 -14.73 19.76
CA THR A 161 -10.30 -15.33 20.44
C THR A 161 -9.27 -14.27 20.80
N GLU A 162 -8.55 -13.74 19.81
CA GLU A 162 -7.53 -12.69 20.01
C GLU A 162 -8.06 -11.29 19.65
N ILE A 163 -9.10 -11.18 18.81
CA ILE A 163 -9.79 -9.92 18.50
C ILE A 163 -11.07 -9.84 19.35
N LEU A 164 -10.99 -9.10 20.46
CA LEU A 164 -12.11 -8.85 21.37
C LEU A 164 -12.54 -7.38 21.38
N THR A 165 -11.60 -6.48 21.11
CA THR A 165 -11.79 -5.04 21.11
C THR A 165 -11.31 -4.41 19.79
N PRO A 166 -11.75 -3.18 19.47
CA PRO A 166 -11.20 -2.45 18.33
C PRO A 166 -9.67 -2.28 18.39
N LYS A 167 -9.08 -2.20 19.59
CA LYS A 167 -7.63 -2.13 19.77
C LYS A 167 -6.94 -3.43 19.38
N ASP A 168 -7.59 -4.58 19.58
CA ASP A 168 -7.05 -5.88 19.17
C ASP A 168 -7.08 -6.03 17.65
N ASN A 169 -8.16 -5.56 17.01
CA ASN A 169 -8.24 -5.52 15.55
C ASN A 169 -7.11 -4.66 14.97
N LEU A 170 -6.89 -3.46 15.53
CA LEU A 170 -5.82 -2.57 15.10
C LEU A 170 -4.43 -3.20 15.30
N PHE A 171 -4.20 -3.92 16.40
CA PHE A 171 -2.97 -4.68 16.61
C PHE A 171 -2.77 -5.78 15.58
N LYS A 172 -3.81 -6.59 15.30
CA LYS A 172 -3.77 -7.61 14.25
C LYS A 172 -3.45 -7.00 12.89
N TRP A 173 -4.09 -5.89 12.54
CA TRP A 173 -3.84 -5.20 11.28
C TRP A 173 -2.39 -4.73 11.18
N ALA A 174 -1.82 -4.18 12.25
CA ALA A 174 -0.43 -3.75 12.28
C ALA A 174 0.56 -4.91 12.09
N VAL A 175 0.30 -6.06 12.72
CA VAL A 175 1.08 -7.30 12.52
C VAL A 175 0.98 -7.76 11.06
N THR A 176 -0.25 -7.88 10.54
CA THR A 176 -0.50 -8.37 9.17
C THR A 176 0.09 -7.46 8.10
N SER A 177 0.00 -6.13 8.30
CA SER A 177 0.61 -5.14 7.41
C SER A 177 2.14 -5.27 7.39
N THR A 178 2.75 -5.51 8.55
CA THR A 178 4.21 -5.73 8.65
C THR A 178 4.62 -7.04 7.95
N GLU A 179 3.90 -8.14 8.18
CA GLU A 179 4.12 -9.42 7.49
C GLU A 179 4.04 -9.27 5.97
N GLN A 180 3.04 -8.58 5.46
CA GLN A 180 2.88 -8.33 4.02
C GLN A 180 4.06 -7.54 3.44
N ASN A 181 4.57 -6.54 4.14
CA ASN A 181 5.77 -5.81 3.70
C ASN A 181 7.00 -6.72 3.65
N ILE A 182 7.21 -7.57 4.66
CA ILE A 182 8.33 -8.52 4.68
C ILE A 182 8.21 -9.56 3.55
N ILE A 183 7.00 -10.08 3.31
CA ILE A 183 6.73 -10.97 2.17
C ILE A 183 7.05 -10.24 0.86
N ALA A 184 6.64 -8.97 0.72
CA ALA A 184 6.93 -8.18 -0.47
C ALA A 184 8.44 -8.00 -0.71
N TYR A 185 9.21 -7.73 0.35
CA TYR A 185 10.67 -7.61 0.25
C TYR A 185 11.32 -8.91 -0.22
N LYS A 186 10.95 -10.03 0.41
CA LYS A 186 11.47 -11.37 0.06
C LYS A 186 11.03 -11.82 -1.34
N SER A 187 9.85 -11.43 -1.79
CA SER A 187 9.31 -11.82 -3.10
C SER A 187 9.82 -10.93 -4.24
N ASN A 188 10.39 -9.77 -3.94
CA ASN A 188 10.89 -8.87 -4.96
C ASN A 188 12.18 -9.40 -5.58
N LYS A 189 12.10 -9.86 -6.82
CA LYS A 189 13.27 -10.29 -7.60
C LYS A 189 13.94 -9.17 -8.38
N HIS A 190 13.38 -7.95 -8.39
CA HIS A 190 13.92 -6.83 -9.15
C HIS A 190 14.80 -5.94 -8.27
N PRO A 191 16.14 -5.97 -8.38
CA PRO A 191 17.03 -5.24 -7.46
C PRO A 191 16.83 -3.72 -7.55
N GLY A 192 16.65 -3.19 -8.77
CA GLY A 192 16.46 -1.76 -9.00
C GLY A 192 15.13 -1.16 -8.53
N PHE A 193 14.16 -1.98 -8.08
CA PHE A 193 12.84 -1.51 -7.63
C PHE A 193 12.57 -1.78 -6.15
N LEU A 194 13.57 -2.20 -5.37
CA LEU A 194 13.42 -2.35 -3.92
C LEU A 194 12.96 -1.04 -3.26
N TRP A 195 13.41 0.11 -3.76
CA TRP A 195 12.95 1.43 -3.30
C TRP A 195 11.43 1.58 -3.38
N PHE A 196 10.80 1.06 -4.44
CA PHE A 196 9.35 1.18 -4.63
C PHE A 196 8.60 0.33 -3.61
N ILE A 197 9.08 -0.88 -3.34
CA ILE A 197 8.49 -1.74 -2.30
C ILE A 197 8.70 -1.10 -0.91
N LYS A 198 9.87 -0.51 -0.64
CA LYS A 198 10.12 0.25 0.59
C LYS A 198 9.19 1.45 0.74
N LEU A 199 8.78 2.10 -0.34
CA LEU A 199 7.76 3.16 -0.28
C LEU A 199 6.39 2.65 0.18
N LEU A 200 6.10 1.36 0.13
CA LEU A 200 4.83 0.81 0.65
C LEU A 200 4.84 0.57 2.17
N PHE A 201 6.02 0.58 2.78
CA PHE A 201 6.20 0.45 4.22
C PHE A 201 5.60 1.65 4.97
N GLN A 202 5.07 1.38 6.16
CA GLN A 202 4.46 2.39 7.03
C GLN A 202 5.13 2.34 8.40
N TYR A 203 6.03 3.29 8.65
CA TYR A 203 6.85 3.35 9.85
C TYR A 203 6.02 3.50 11.13
N ASP A 204 4.96 4.31 11.11
CA ASP A 204 4.10 4.51 12.27
C ASP A 204 3.36 3.23 12.70
N VAL A 205 3.05 2.37 11.73
CA VAL A 205 2.42 1.06 11.97
C VAL A 205 3.38 0.13 12.70
N LEU A 206 4.67 0.15 12.34
CA LEU A 206 5.71 -0.59 13.04
C LEU A 206 5.86 -0.09 14.48
N ILE A 207 5.98 1.23 14.68
CA ILE A 207 6.11 1.81 16.02
C ILE A 207 4.91 1.43 16.90
N TYR A 208 3.71 1.52 16.35
CA TYR A 208 2.49 1.09 17.05
C TYR A 208 2.54 -0.41 17.40
N MET A 209 2.90 -1.28 16.45
CA MET A 209 3.00 -2.72 16.67
C MET A 209 3.97 -3.04 17.81
N VAL A 210 5.19 -2.49 17.79
CA VAL A 210 6.19 -2.71 18.85
C VAL A 210 5.73 -2.12 20.18
N GLY A 211 5.07 -0.96 20.16
CA GLY A 211 4.44 -0.38 21.33
C GLY A 211 3.42 -1.33 21.97
N GLN A 212 2.60 -2.03 21.16
CA GLN A 212 1.68 -3.05 21.63
C GLN A 212 2.41 -4.31 22.15
N LEU A 213 3.49 -4.76 21.50
CA LEU A 213 4.32 -5.88 22.00
C LEU A 213 4.94 -5.58 23.37
N SER A 214 5.14 -4.30 23.74
CA SER A 214 5.61 -3.93 25.09
C SER A 214 4.58 -4.12 26.21
N GLN A 215 3.32 -4.39 25.84
CA GLN A 215 2.20 -4.58 26.78
C GLN A 215 1.57 -5.97 26.63
N ARG A 216 1.54 -6.52 25.41
CA ARG A 216 1.01 -7.84 25.07
C ARG A 216 2.13 -8.86 25.07
N THR A 217 2.07 -9.84 25.96
CA THR A 217 3.16 -10.81 26.15
C THR A 217 2.84 -12.23 25.67
N THR A 218 1.59 -12.52 25.31
CA THR A 218 1.13 -13.86 24.92
C THR A 218 0.13 -13.80 23.77
N GLY A 219 0.02 -14.87 22.99
CA GLY A 219 -0.92 -15.00 21.87
C GLY A 219 -0.22 -15.15 20.53
N SER A 220 -0.93 -15.69 19.53
CA SER A 220 -0.34 -15.96 18.22
C SER A 220 0.04 -14.66 17.49
N LEU A 221 -0.73 -13.59 17.69
CA LEU A 221 -0.42 -12.28 17.11
C LEU A 221 0.86 -11.67 17.68
N VAL A 222 1.15 -11.93 18.96
CA VAL A 222 2.40 -11.48 19.62
C VAL A 222 3.59 -12.21 19.03
N GLU A 223 3.51 -13.54 18.90
CA GLU A 223 4.57 -14.37 18.30
C GLU A 223 4.85 -13.96 16.84
N ARG A 224 3.78 -13.80 16.04
CA ARG A 224 3.86 -13.35 14.65
C ARG A 224 4.51 -11.97 14.52
N GLY A 225 4.15 -11.03 15.40
CA GLY A 225 4.75 -9.70 15.45
C GLY A 225 6.25 -9.74 15.73
N TRP A 226 6.68 -10.53 16.72
CA TRP A 226 8.10 -10.71 17.06
C TRP A 226 8.91 -11.33 15.93
N GLN A 227 8.34 -12.32 15.22
CA GLN A 227 9.00 -12.97 14.08
C GLN A 227 9.35 -12.02 12.94
N GLN A 228 8.63 -10.89 12.80
CA GLN A 228 8.90 -9.94 11.71
C GLN A 228 10.09 -9.02 11.98
N LEU A 229 10.38 -8.70 13.25
CA LEU A 229 11.36 -7.67 13.61
C LEU A 229 12.76 -7.90 13.04
N PRO A 230 13.35 -9.12 13.07
CA PRO A 230 14.66 -9.35 12.47
C PRO A 230 14.71 -8.95 10.99
N SER A 231 13.71 -9.37 10.20
CA SER A 231 13.63 -8.99 8.78
C SER A 231 13.34 -7.49 8.60
N VAL A 232 12.57 -6.86 9.49
CA VAL A 232 12.37 -5.41 9.44
C VAL A 232 13.72 -4.67 9.55
N TYR A 233 14.55 -5.01 10.53
CA TYR A 233 15.87 -4.38 10.71
C TYR A 233 16.88 -4.77 9.61
N GLU A 234 16.75 -5.96 9.02
CA GLU A 234 17.54 -6.36 7.84
C GLU A 234 17.25 -5.46 6.63
N TYR A 235 15.97 -5.18 6.36
CA TYR A 235 15.58 -4.33 5.24
C TYR A 235 15.65 -2.83 5.57
N HIS A 236 15.60 -2.44 6.84
CA HIS A 236 15.63 -1.05 7.30
C HIS A 236 16.77 -0.79 8.32
N PRO A 237 18.04 -0.92 7.89
CA PRO A 237 19.18 -0.66 8.77
C PRO A 237 19.24 0.79 9.26
N GLU A 238 18.56 1.72 8.58
CA GLU A 238 18.40 3.11 9.02
C GLU A 238 17.81 3.23 10.43
N PHE A 239 17.02 2.26 10.91
CA PHE A 239 16.48 2.28 12.28
C PHE A 239 17.53 2.16 13.38
N PHE A 240 18.75 1.75 13.05
CA PHE A 240 19.86 1.77 13.99
C PHE A 240 20.50 3.15 14.15
N ASP A 241 20.17 4.12 13.28
CA ASP A 241 20.71 5.48 13.36
C ASP A 241 19.97 6.30 14.43
N PRO A 242 20.61 6.67 15.55
CA PRO A 242 19.98 7.47 16.59
C PRO A 242 19.86 8.97 16.22
N SER A 243 20.28 9.41 15.03
CA SER A 243 20.16 10.80 14.60
C SER A 243 18.70 11.30 14.49
N GLN A 244 17.76 10.37 14.38
CA GLN A 244 16.34 10.66 14.24
C GLN A 244 15.56 10.28 15.51
N ASP A 245 14.77 11.22 16.05
CA ASP A 245 13.99 11.02 17.29
C ASP A 245 13.04 9.81 17.21
N TYR A 246 12.48 9.54 16.03
CA TYR A 246 11.56 8.42 15.85
C TYR A 246 12.27 7.05 15.87
N HIS A 247 13.54 6.95 15.45
CA HIS A 247 14.35 5.74 15.61
C HIS A 247 14.64 5.47 17.09
N ILE A 248 14.95 6.52 17.86
CA ILE A 248 15.13 6.40 19.32
C ILE A 248 13.83 5.91 19.99
N ALA A 249 12.68 6.44 19.57
CA ALA A 249 11.38 6.01 20.09
C ALA A 249 11.12 4.53 19.80
N LEU A 250 11.37 4.08 18.56
CA LEU A 250 11.25 2.67 18.19
C LEU A 250 12.18 1.78 19.04
N ALA A 251 13.46 2.15 19.18
CA ALA A 251 14.43 1.41 19.97
C ALA A 251 13.99 1.26 21.43
N LYS A 252 13.46 2.33 22.05
CA LYS A 252 12.90 2.28 23.42
C LYS A 252 11.75 1.28 23.53
N PHE A 253 10.84 1.24 22.55
CA PHE A 253 9.76 0.27 22.54
C PHE A 253 10.26 -1.17 22.36
N VAL A 254 11.22 -1.39 21.46
CA VAL A 254 11.81 -2.73 21.24
C VAL A 254 12.46 -3.24 22.53
N VAL A 255 13.32 -2.45 23.17
CA VAL A 255 13.99 -2.84 24.43
C VAL A 255 12.97 -3.09 25.54
N LYS A 256 11.93 -2.25 25.64
CA LYS A 256 10.89 -2.43 26.65
C LYS A 256 10.08 -3.72 26.42
N ALA A 257 9.84 -4.07 25.17
CA ALA A 257 9.09 -5.26 24.79
C ALA A 257 9.91 -6.54 24.92
N TRP A 258 11.24 -6.47 24.78
CA TRP A 258 12.17 -7.58 24.98
C TRP A 258 12.33 -7.90 26.48
N ARG A 259 11.35 -8.61 27.04
CA ARG A 259 11.34 -9.10 28.43
C ARG A 259 11.32 -10.61 28.48
#